data_AF-A0A2G2J1J8-F1
#
_entry.id   AF-A0A2G2J1J8-F1
#
_cell.length_a   1.000
_cell.length_b   1.000
_cell.length_c   1.000
_cell.angle_alpha   90.00
_cell.angle_beta   90.00
_cell.angle_gamma   90.00
#
_symmetry.space_group_name_H-M   'P 1'
#
loop_
_entity.id
_entity.type
_entity.pdbx_description
1 polymer ?
#
loop_
_entity_poly.entity_id
_entity_poly.type
_entity_poly.pdbx_seq_one_letter_code
_entity_poly.pdbx_strand_id
1 'polypeptide(L)'
;MDYVLSNTSVALLGYIALTLVILLILASLRTGLTVSGKRRANDFAPTGEDVGPFSRRLVRAHANLYEFFPIYGGLLLFALATGQTGVTNGLALVFLGARLFQTLIHISSTSIMAVQVRFFFFLAQFFIAIYWVVNFLGVIG
;
A
#
# COMPACT_ATOMS: atom_id res chain seq x y z
N MET A 1 29.88 6.01 -5.57
CA MET A 1 29.48 5.03 -4.54
C MET A 1 28.25 4.35 -5.09
N ASP A 2 28.39 3.15 -5.65
CA ASP A 2 27.28 2.43 -6.25
C ASP A 2 26.37 1.93 -5.12
N TYR A 3 25.24 2.60 -4.93
CA TYR A 3 24.26 2.22 -3.91
C TYR A 3 23.45 1.04 -4.45
N VAL A 4 23.88 -0.19 -4.17
CA VAL A 4 23.05 -1.37 -4.43
C VAL A 4 21.91 -1.34 -3.41
N LEU A 5 20.70 -1.06 -3.89
CA LEU A 5 19.50 -1.05 -3.04
C LEU A 5 19.25 -2.46 -2.50
N SER A 6 19.13 -2.58 -1.18
CA SER A 6 18.64 -3.82 -0.56
C SER A 6 17.18 -4.08 -0.96
N ASN A 7 16.76 -5.35 -0.95
CA ASN A 7 15.34 -5.70 -1.17
C ASN A 7 14.42 -4.96 -0.19
N THR A 8 14.88 -4.71 1.04
CA THR A 8 14.19 -3.90 2.05
C THR A 8 13.97 -2.46 1.57
N SER A 9 15.02 -1.82 1.03
CA SER A 9 14.96 -0.47 0.47
C SER A 9 14.01 -0.42 -0.74
N VAL A 10 14.10 -1.41 -1.63
CA VAL A 10 13.20 -1.53 -2.80
C VAL A 10 11.75 -1.69 -2.36
N ALA A 11 11.47 -2.52 -1.36
CA ALA A 11 10.11 -2.71 -0.84
C ALA A 11 9.54 -1.43 -0.21
N LEU A 12 10.34 -0.71 0.57
CA LEU A 12 9.92 0.55 1.19
C LEU A 12 9.62 1.61 0.12
N LEU A 13 10.55 1.85 -0.81
CA LEU A 13 10.37 2.81 -1.89
C LEU A 13 9.22 2.41 -2.82
N GLY A 14 9.07 1.11 -3.10
CA GLY A 14 7.96 0.59 -3.89
C GLY A 14 6.60 0.82 -3.25
N TYR A 15 6.48 0.67 -1.93
CA TYR A 15 5.23 0.97 -1.21
C TYR A 15 4.94 2.48 -1.21
N ILE A 16 5.95 3.32 -0.99
CA ILE A 16 5.81 4.79 -1.12
C ILE A 16 5.37 5.15 -2.55
N ALA A 17 6.04 4.62 -3.57
CA ALA A 17 5.73 4.86 -4.98
C ALA A 17 4.31 4.42 -5.33
N LEU A 18 3.87 3.25 -4.85
CA LEU A 18 2.49 2.78 -5.03
C LEU A 18 1.47 3.75 -4.42
N THR A 19 1.78 4.30 -3.25
CA THR A 19 0.92 5.29 -2.57
C THR A 19 0.84 6.58 -3.38
N LEU A 20 1.96 7.07 -3.90
CA LEU A 20 2.01 8.24 -4.78
C LEU A 20 1.23 8.01 -6.09
N VAL A 21 1.35 6.83 -6.70
CA VAL A 21 0.62 6.48 -7.92
C VAL A 21 -0.90 6.49 -7.68
N ILE A 22 -1.37 5.85 -6.60
CA ILE A 22 -2.80 5.85 -6.25
C ILE A 22 -3.31 7.26 -5.95
N LEU A 23 -2.52 8.06 -5.22
CA LEU A 23 -2.86 9.45 -4.93
C LEU A 23 -2.91 10.30 -6.20
N LEU A 24 -1.98 10.11 -7.15
CA LEU A 24 -1.95 10.81 -8.43
C LEU A 24 -3.17 10.47 -9.29
N ILE A 25 -3.61 9.21 -9.32
CA ILE A 25 -4.84 8.80 -10.02
C ILE A 25 -6.05 9.48 -9.38
N LEU A 26 -6.13 9.53 -8.05
CA LEU A 26 -7.24 10.18 -7.34
C LEU A 26 -7.26 11.70 -7.60
N ALA A 27 -6.10 12.35 -7.53
CA ALA A 27 -5.96 13.77 -7.82
C ALA A 27 -6.35 14.08 -9.27
N SER A 28 -5.85 13.30 -10.24
CA SER A 28 -6.19 13.45 -11.66
C SER A 28 -7.69 13.33 -11.92
N LEU A 29 -8.37 12.35 -11.31
CA LEU A 29 -9.81 12.17 -11.43
C LEU A 29 -10.58 13.40 -10.92
N ARG A 30 -10.24 13.88 -9.72
CA ARG A 30 -10.92 15.04 -9.11
C ARG A 30 -10.65 16.34 -9.87
N THR A 31 -9.41 16.55 -10.30
CA THR A 31 -9.04 17.71 -11.13
C THR A 31 -9.79 17.70 -12.45
N GLY A 32 -9.88 16.57 -13.16
CA GLY A 32 -10.63 16.46 -14.41
C GLY A 32 -12.12 16.80 -14.26
N LEU A 33 -12.76 16.34 -13.19
CA LEU A 33 -14.16 16.68 -12.89
C LEU A 33 -14.36 18.15 -12.55
N THR A 34 -13.38 18.76 -11.87
CA THR A 34 -13.40 20.18 -11.53
C THR A 34 -13.24 21.06 -12.76
N VAL A 35 -12.21 20.79 -13.57
CA VAL A 35 -11.90 21.57 -14.78
C VAL A 35 -13.00 21.43 -15.84
N SER A 36 -13.68 20.28 -15.91
CA SER A 36 -14.83 20.08 -16.80
C SER A 36 -16.15 20.68 -16.29
N GLY A 37 -16.15 21.36 -15.14
CA GLY A 37 -17.33 21.97 -14.55
C GLY A 37 -18.36 20.98 -13.99
N LYS A 38 -18.03 19.68 -13.92
CA LYS A 38 -18.93 18.63 -13.44
C LYS A 38 -19.09 18.61 -11.92
N ARG A 39 -18.12 19.14 -11.17
CA ARG A 39 -18.14 19.22 -9.70
C ARG A 39 -17.22 20.34 -9.21
N ARG A 40 -17.51 20.94 -8.05
CA ARG A 40 -16.64 21.96 -7.44
C ARG A 40 -15.49 21.30 -6.66
N ALA A 41 -14.34 21.97 -6.60
CA ALA A 41 -13.13 21.45 -5.94
C ALA A 41 -13.33 21.12 -4.45
N ASN A 42 -14.22 21.84 -3.77
CA ASN A 42 -14.49 21.73 -2.33
C ASN A 42 -15.68 20.81 -2.00
N ASP A 43 -16.30 20.18 -3.00
CA ASP A 43 -17.53 19.39 -2.82
C ASP A 43 -17.29 17.88 -2.90
N PHE A 44 -16.04 17.42 -2.98
CA PHE A 44 -15.73 15.99 -3.05
C PHE A 44 -15.89 15.30 -1.69
N ALA A 45 -16.71 14.25 -1.63
CA ALA A 45 -16.86 13.49 -0.40
C ALA A 45 -15.56 12.74 -0.05
N PRO A 46 -15.18 12.67 1.25
CA PRO A 46 -14.02 11.88 1.68
C PRO A 46 -14.14 10.38 1.40
N THR A 47 -15.34 9.87 1.09
CA THR A 47 -15.62 8.47 0.76
C THR A 47 -15.61 8.17 -0.74
N GLY A 48 -15.66 9.19 -1.60
CA GLY A 48 -15.68 9.06 -3.07
C GLY A 48 -16.99 8.54 -3.68
N GLU A 49 -18.04 8.35 -2.87
CA GLU A 49 -19.35 7.82 -3.32
C GLU A 49 -20.10 8.80 -4.24
N ASP A 50 -19.83 10.09 -4.03
CA ASP A 50 -20.38 11.24 -4.73
C ASP A 50 -19.94 11.33 -6.21
N VAL A 51 -18.84 10.67 -6.57
CA VAL A 51 -18.31 10.60 -7.94
C VAL A 51 -18.67 9.29 -8.64
N GLY A 52 -18.75 8.19 -7.89
CA GLY A 52 -19.23 6.91 -8.40
C GLY A 52 -18.41 5.70 -7.93
N PRO A 53 -18.76 4.49 -8.39
CA PRO A 53 -18.22 3.25 -7.84
C PRO A 53 -16.70 3.12 -7.94
N PHE A 54 -16.10 3.60 -9.03
CA PHE A 54 -14.64 3.58 -9.19
C PHE A 54 -13.94 4.55 -8.22
N SER A 55 -14.45 5.78 -8.07
CA SER A 55 -13.88 6.76 -7.14
C SER A 55 -13.95 6.27 -5.70
N ARG A 56 -15.08 5.67 -5.30
CA ARG A 56 -15.22 5.00 -4.00
C ARG A 56 -14.12 3.96 -3.76
N ARG A 57 -13.89 3.06 -4.74
CA ARG A 57 -12.84 2.03 -4.63
C ARG A 57 -11.44 2.64 -4.58
N LEU A 58 -11.18 3.68 -5.36
CA LEU A 58 -9.90 4.37 -5.40
C LEU A 58 -9.57 5.05 -4.07
N VAL A 59 -10.54 5.75 -3.48
CA VAL A 59 -10.40 6.38 -2.15
C VAL A 59 -10.17 5.33 -1.06
N ARG A 60 -10.91 4.21 -1.10
CA ARG A 60 -10.70 3.10 -0.15
C ARG A 60 -9.35 2.40 -0.33
N ALA A 61 -8.85 2.28 -1.55
CA ALA A 61 -7.51 1.76 -1.81
C ALA A 61 -6.42 2.71 -1.30
N HIS A 62 -6.59 4.03 -1.49
CA HIS A 62 -5.70 5.04 -0.92
C HIS A 62 -5.69 4.97 0.62
N ALA A 63 -6.87 4.88 1.24
CA ALA A 63 -7.02 4.69 2.68
C ALA A 63 -6.29 3.45 3.18
N ASN A 64 -6.48 2.32 2.51
CA ASN A 64 -5.79 1.09 2.84
C ASN A 64 -4.25 1.24 2.81
N LEU A 65 -3.70 1.97 1.85
CA LEU A 65 -2.25 2.15 1.76
C LEU A 65 -1.70 2.93 2.95
N TYR A 66 -2.28 4.07 3.33
CA TYR A 66 -1.74 4.87 4.44
C TYR A 66 -2.12 4.32 5.82
N GLU A 67 -3.27 3.64 5.98
CA GLU A 67 -3.67 3.01 7.25
C GLU A 67 -2.67 1.92 7.68
N PHE A 68 -2.14 1.19 6.70
CA PHE A 68 -1.20 0.11 6.94
C PHE A 68 0.28 0.53 6.87
N PHE A 69 0.57 1.72 6.35
CA PHE A 69 1.95 2.21 6.22
C PHE A 69 2.71 2.25 7.56
N PRO A 70 2.14 2.72 8.70
CA PRO A 70 2.82 2.72 10.00
C PRO A 70 3.32 1.34 10.44
N ILE A 71 2.60 0.28 10.05
CA ILE A 71 2.99 -1.09 10.38
C ILE A 71 4.11 -1.53 9.46
N TYR A 72 3.85 -1.62 8.16
CA TYR A 72 4.78 -2.29 7.26
C TYR A 72 5.91 -1.39 6.77
N GLY A 73 5.61 -0.13 6.47
CA GLY A 73 6.64 0.88 6.20
C GLY A 73 7.49 1.12 7.44
N GLY A 74 6.86 1.16 8.62
CA GLY A 74 7.56 1.26 9.92
C GLY A 74 8.55 0.13 10.16
N LEU A 75 8.18 -1.14 9.89
CA LEU A 75 9.08 -2.28 10.03
C LEU A 75 10.27 -2.22 9.07
N LEU A 76 10.05 -1.83 7.80
CA LEU A 76 11.13 -1.68 6.83
C LEU A 76 12.06 -0.52 7.20
N LEU A 77 11.50 0.60 7.68
CA LEU A 77 12.27 1.73 8.20
C LEU A 77 13.09 1.34 9.43
N PHE A 78 12.49 0.60 10.37
CA PHE A 78 13.18 0.08 11.54
C PHE A 78 14.38 -0.77 11.13
N ALA A 79 14.19 -1.72 10.20
CA ALA A 79 15.26 -2.57 9.69
C ALA A 79 16.43 -1.77 9.11
N LEU A 80 16.13 -0.71 8.34
CA LEU A 80 17.13 0.17 7.74
C LEU A 80 17.84 1.01 8.82
N ALA A 81 17.08 1.60 9.74
CA ALA A 81 17.61 2.48 10.78
C ALA A 81 18.50 1.74 11.78
N THR A 82 18.21 0.46 12.06
CA THR A 82 19.01 -0.36 12.97
C THR A 82 20.05 -1.22 12.25
N GLY A 83 20.19 -1.13 10.93
CA GLY A 83 21.09 -1.99 10.15
C GLY A 83 20.70 -3.48 10.10
N GLN A 84 19.47 -3.83 10.49
CA GLN A 84 18.98 -5.21 10.61
C GLN A 84 18.23 -5.69 9.35
N THR A 85 18.63 -5.22 8.16
CA THR A 85 17.95 -5.56 6.89
C THR A 85 17.99 -7.05 6.55
N GLY A 86 18.88 -7.84 7.17
CA GLY A 86 18.90 -9.29 7.04
C GLY A 86 17.57 -9.96 7.42
N VAL A 87 16.85 -9.41 8.41
CA VAL A 87 15.53 -9.90 8.84
C VAL A 87 14.47 -9.75 7.75
N THR A 88 14.51 -8.64 7.01
CA THR A 88 13.47 -8.25 6.06
C THR A 88 13.78 -8.65 4.62
N ASN A 89 15.06 -8.71 4.24
CA ASN A 89 15.50 -8.88 2.84
C ASN A 89 14.91 -10.12 2.14
N GLY A 90 14.75 -11.23 2.85
CA GLY A 90 14.24 -12.48 2.27
C GLY A 90 12.77 -12.42 1.85
N LEU A 91 11.94 -11.60 2.51
CA LEU A 91 10.50 -11.51 2.26
C LEU A 91 10.05 -10.14 1.74
N ALA A 92 10.94 -9.16 1.67
CA ALA A 92 10.61 -7.78 1.31
C ALA A 92 9.93 -7.65 -0.07
N LEU A 93 10.41 -8.36 -1.09
CA LEU A 93 9.81 -8.31 -2.43
C LEU A 93 8.49 -9.09 -2.51
N VAL A 94 8.34 -10.17 -1.74
CA VAL A 94 7.07 -10.90 -1.61
C VAL A 94 6.02 -10.01 -0.96
N PHE A 95 6.39 -9.31 0.11
CA PHE A 95 5.56 -8.30 0.76
C PHE A 95 5.13 -7.21 -0.23
N LEU A 96 6.07 -6.62 -0.99
CA LEU A 96 5.77 -5.58 -1.97
C LEU A 96 4.81 -6.09 -3.06
N GLY A 97 5.04 -7.30 -3.58
CA GLY A 97 4.16 -7.95 -4.55
C GLY A 97 2.75 -8.14 -4.01
N ALA A 98 2.60 -8.64 -2.78
CA ALA A 98 1.31 -8.81 -2.13
C ALA A 98 0.57 -7.47 -1.98
N ARG A 99 1.26 -6.39 -1.60
CA ARG A 99 0.68 -5.04 -1.52
C ARG A 99 0.18 -4.55 -2.87
N LEU A 100 0.99 -4.74 -3.92
CA LEU A 100 0.65 -4.33 -5.28
C LEU A 100 -0.61 -5.04 -5.76
N PHE A 101 -0.63 -6.38 -5.70
CA PHE A 101 -1.79 -7.17 -6.15
C PHE A 101 -3.05 -6.87 -5.32
N GLN A 102 -2.93 -6.74 -4.00
CA GLN A 102 -4.07 -6.35 -3.16
C GLN A 102 -4.67 -5.01 -3.62
N THR A 103 -3.83 -4.01 -3.90
CA THR A 103 -4.25 -2.67 -4.33
C THR A 103 -4.92 -2.70 -5.70
N LEU A 104 -4.33 -3.41 -6.67
CA LEU A 104 -4.89 -3.56 -8.02
C LEU A 104 -6.27 -4.21 -8.00
N ILE A 105 -6.45 -5.27 -7.20
CA ILE A 105 -7.75 -5.93 -7.06
C ILE A 105 -8.74 -4.99 -6.37
N HIS A 106 -8.29 -4.18 -5.39
CA HIS A 106 -9.12 -3.26 -4.62
C HIS A 106 -9.79 -2.23 -5.52
N ILE A 107 -9.02 -1.62 -6.43
CA ILE A 107 -9.55 -0.63 -7.36
C ILE A 107 -10.37 -1.27 -8.49
N SER A 108 -10.13 -2.55 -8.80
CA SER A 108 -10.79 -3.26 -9.90
C SER A 108 -12.20 -3.75 -9.55
N SER A 109 -12.38 -4.41 -8.40
CA SER A 109 -13.64 -5.10 -8.10
C SER A 109 -13.98 -5.16 -6.61
N THR A 110 -15.27 -5.29 -6.33
CA THR A 110 -15.85 -5.54 -4.99
C THR A 110 -16.67 -6.82 -4.93
N SER A 111 -16.58 -7.69 -5.95
CA SER A 111 -17.22 -9.00 -5.92
C SER A 111 -16.67 -9.85 -4.78
N ILE A 112 -17.48 -10.81 -4.29
CA ILE A 112 -17.10 -11.69 -3.18
C ILE A 112 -15.72 -12.34 -3.42
N MET A 113 -15.49 -12.86 -4.63
CA MET A 113 -14.20 -13.43 -5.01
C MET A 113 -13.06 -12.40 -4.91
N ALA A 114 -13.24 -11.19 -5.43
CA ALA A 114 -12.23 -10.14 -5.34
C ALA A 114 -11.96 -9.71 -3.88
N VAL A 115 -12.97 -9.72 -3.01
CA VAL A 115 -12.77 -9.49 -1.56
C VAL A 115 -11.90 -10.60 -0.96
N GLN A 116 -12.19 -11.87 -1.25
CA GLN A 116 -11.42 -13.00 -0.73
C GLN A 116 -9.96 -12.99 -1.21
N VAL A 117 -9.71 -12.70 -2.49
CA VAL A 117 -8.34 -12.62 -3.00
C VAL A 117 -7.55 -11.47 -2.35
N ARG A 118 -8.18 -10.30 -2.12
CA ARG A 118 -7.53 -9.22 -1.37
C ARG A 118 -7.23 -9.60 0.06
N PHE A 119 -8.16 -10.32 0.70
CA PHE A 119 -7.97 -10.80 2.06
C PHE A 119 -6.81 -11.81 2.15
N PHE A 120 -6.66 -12.67 1.15
CA PHE A 120 -5.50 -13.55 1.03
C PHE A 120 -4.17 -12.77 0.97
N PHE A 121 -4.06 -11.77 0.08
CA PHE A 121 -2.85 -10.94 0.01
C PHE A 121 -2.62 -10.12 1.28
N PHE A 122 -3.68 -9.65 1.94
CA PHE A 122 -3.59 -9.02 3.26
C PHE A 122 -2.98 -9.98 4.29
N LEU A 123 -3.48 -11.21 4.38
CA LEU A 123 -2.98 -12.22 5.32
C LEU A 123 -1.52 -12.55 5.07
N ALA A 124 -1.09 -12.67 3.81
CA ALA A 124 0.32 -12.87 3.48
C ALA A 124 1.20 -11.75 4.08
N GLN A 125 0.80 -10.49 3.91
CA GLN A 125 1.51 -9.36 4.50
C GLN A 125 1.47 -9.37 6.02
N PHE A 126 0.31 -9.65 6.60
CA PHE A 126 0.12 -9.74 8.05
C PHE A 126 1.06 -10.77 8.70
N PHE A 127 1.15 -11.98 8.14
CA PHE A 127 2.06 -13.01 8.65
C PHE A 127 3.54 -12.65 8.43
N ILE A 128 3.89 -12.03 7.29
CA ILE A 128 5.25 -11.50 7.07
C ILE A 128 5.62 -10.47 8.14
N ALA A 129 4.69 -9.56 8.49
CA ALA A 129 4.94 -8.55 9.52
C ALA A 129 5.11 -9.17 10.91
N ILE A 130 4.26 -10.14 11.29
CA ILE A 130 4.44 -10.88 12.55
C ILE A 130 5.81 -11.56 12.57
N TYR A 131 6.17 -12.26 11.49
CA TYR A 131 7.47 -12.90 11.38
C TYR A 131 8.62 -11.91 11.58
N TRP A 132 8.58 -10.73 10.94
CA TRP A 132 9.59 -9.69 11.13
C TRP A 132 9.64 -9.16 12.56
N VAL A 133 8.49 -8.85 13.17
CA VAL A 133 8.44 -8.40 14.58
C VAL A 133 9.08 -9.41 15.51
N VAL A 134 8.73 -10.68 15.38
CA VAL A 134 9.25 -11.77 16.22
C VAL A 134 10.76 -11.94 16.06
N ASN A 135 11.28 -11.83 14.82
CA ASN A 135 12.72 -11.87 14.55
C ASN A 135 13.44 -10.64 15.10
N PHE A 136 12.89 -9.43 14.96
CA PHE A 136 13.48 -8.21 15.54
C PHE A 136 13.54 -8.25 17.07
N LEU A 137 12.59 -8.93 17.71
CA LEU A 137 12.60 -9.15 19.16
C LEU A 137 13.56 -10.27 19.60
N GLY A 138 14.21 -10.98 18.67
CA GLY A 138 15.10 -12.10 19.00
C GLY A 138 14.38 -13.31 19.59
N VAL A 139 13.07 -13.43 19.39
CA VAL A 139 12.25 -14.52 19.94
C VAL A 139 12.47 -15.81 19.15
N ILE A 140 12.84 -15.70 17.88
CA ILE A 140 13.22 -16.83 17.02
C ILE A 140 14.54 -16.45 16.38
N GLY A 141 15.60 -17.18 16.74
CA GLY A 141 16.98 -17.01 16.27
C GLY A 141 17.73 -18.31 16.40
#